data_AF-A0A4D6ML08-F1
#
_entry.id   AF-A0A4D6ML08-F1
#
_cell.length_a   1.000
_cell.length_b   1.000
_cell.length_c   1.000
_cell.angle_alpha   90.00
_cell.angle_beta   90.00
_cell.angle_gamma   90.00
#
_symmetry.space_group_name_H-M   'P 1'
#
loop_
_entity.id
_entity.type
_entity.pdbx_description
1 polymer ?
#
loop_
_entity_poly.entity_id
_entity_poly.type
_entity_poly.pdbx_seq_one_letter_code
_entity_poly.pdbx_strand_id
1 'polypeptide(L)'
;MREEKEKKHMAILEEYRSKAEYYICSCLNKNNDSKDNVERTPGGLLYIREWNNMQYVSTAAFLLSTYSDFLENTNEKLNCETGTVDHEEIHSFAKSQVDYILGSNPVNMSYLVGYGPKYPKRVHHRGASIVSYKRNKGFIGCTQGYDNWYGSQEPNPNVLVGALVGGPDGKDNFEDRRNNFMQTEACTYNTAPLVGVFAKGDELVEDSLRSGGKIEGDFRTLKWRLESDLGPLITKRLVVVECEDGVANEDVCVGDGEEELADKENGVGNEEVCVRDGEEALADKFFKTGYQLETPAPNWVLYD
;
A
#
# COMPACT_ATOMS: atom_id res chain seq x y z
N MET A 1 21.43 -39.79 -2.54
CA MET A 1 20.01 -39.49 -2.84
C MET A 1 19.40 -38.44 -1.91
N ARG A 2 19.12 -38.72 -0.63
CA ARG A 2 18.52 -37.71 0.30
C ARG A 2 19.49 -36.57 0.66
N GLU A 3 20.71 -36.92 1.05
CA GLU A 3 21.76 -35.94 1.40
C GLU A 3 22.18 -35.04 0.22
N GLU A 4 22.19 -35.58 -1.01
CA GLU A 4 22.48 -34.80 -2.23
C GLU A 4 21.38 -33.79 -2.54
N LYS A 5 20.12 -34.16 -2.30
CA LYS A 5 18.97 -33.26 -2.46
C LYS A 5 19.00 -32.14 -1.42
N GLU A 6 19.35 -32.47 -0.17
CA GLU A 6 19.51 -31.49 0.92
C GLU A 6 20.65 -30.50 0.63
N LYS A 7 21.82 -30.99 0.16
CA LYS A 7 22.93 -30.11 -0.28
C LYS A 7 22.52 -29.18 -1.42
N LYS A 8 21.77 -29.68 -2.40
CA LYS A 8 21.28 -28.87 -3.52
C LYS A 8 20.33 -27.77 -3.03
N HIS A 9 19.42 -28.06 -2.10
CA HIS A 9 18.51 -27.06 -1.56
C HIS A 9 19.24 -25.99 -0.75
N MET A 10 20.22 -26.37 0.08
CA MET A 10 21.04 -25.42 0.83
C MET A 10 21.80 -24.45 -0.10
N ALA A 11 22.38 -24.96 -1.19
CA ALA A 11 23.06 -24.11 -2.17
C ALA A 11 22.11 -23.10 -2.84
N ILE A 12 20.88 -23.50 -3.12
CA ILE A 12 19.85 -22.62 -3.69
C ILE A 12 19.42 -21.54 -2.69
N LEU A 13 19.22 -21.90 -1.42
CA LEU A 13 18.88 -20.95 -0.37
C LEU A 13 19.98 -19.90 -0.16
N GLU A 14 21.24 -20.33 -0.24
CA GLU A 14 22.38 -19.41 -0.16
C GLU A 14 22.41 -18.43 -1.33
N GLU A 15 22.04 -18.87 -2.54
CA GLU A 15 21.93 -17.98 -3.69
C GLU A 15 20.81 -16.94 -3.52
N TYR A 16 19.65 -17.35 -2.99
CA TYR A 16 18.56 -16.42 -2.67
C TYR A 16 18.97 -15.42 -1.59
N ARG A 17 19.65 -15.90 -0.54
CA ARG A 17 20.18 -15.07 0.53
C ARG A 17 21.16 -14.02 -0.01
N SER A 18 22.14 -14.44 -0.81
CA SER A 18 23.11 -13.53 -1.43
C SER A 18 22.46 -12.45 -2.29
N LYS A 19 21.43 -12.79 -3.06
CA LYS A 19 20.67 -11.82 -3.88
C LYS A 19 19.87 -10.84 -3.03
N ALA A 20 19.23 -11.30 -1.96
CA ALA A 20 18.49 -10.45 -1.03
C ALA A 20 19.43 -9.47 -0.30
N GLU A 21 20.56 -9.98 0.19
CA GLU A 21 21.60 -9.22 0.86
C GLU A 21 22.21 -8.14 -0.06
N TYR A 22 22.50 -8.49 -1.32
CA TYR A 22 22.96 -7.54 -2.32
C TYR A 22 21.97 -6.38 -2.55
N TYR A 23 20.67 -6.68 -2.61
CA TYR A 23 19.63 -5.65 -2.73
C TYR A 23 19.54 -4.77 -1.49
N ILE A 24 19.63 -5.34 -0.28
CA ILE A 24 19.63 -4.57 0.96
C ILE A 24 20.85 -3.64 1.04
N CYS A 25 22.04 -4.14 0.67
CA CYS A 25 23.24 -3.32 0.56
C CYS A 25 23.06 -2.18 -0.47
N SER A 26 22.43 -2.46 -1.61
CA SER A 26 22.07 -1.46 -2.62
C SER A 26 21.17 -0.35 -2.05
N CYS A 27 20.12 -0.73 -1.30
CA CYS A 27 19.22 0.20 -0.62
C CYS A 27 19.93 1.07 0.42
N LEU A 28 21.06 0.62 0.99
CA LEU A 28 21.85 1.35 1.99
C LEU A 28 23.03 2.13 1.39
N ASN A 29 23.18 2.13 0.07
CA ASN A 29 24.34 2.71 -0.62
C ASN A 29 25.68 2.04 -0.27
N LYS A 30 25.67 0.72 -0.05
CA LYS A 30 26.82 -0.04 0.45
C LYS A 30 27.47 -0.97 -0.59
N ASN A 31 27.03 -0.93 -1.85
CA ASN A 31 27.73 -1.60 -2.97
C ASN A 31 28.87 -0.70 -3.48
N ASN A 32 29.96 -1.29 -4.02
CA ASN A 32 31.12 -0.53 -4.46
C ASN A 32 30.84 0.37 -5.67
N ASP A 33 30.11 -0.13 -6.67
CA ASP A 33 29.72 0.69 -7.81
C ASP A 33 28.47 1.49 -7.46
N SER A 34 28.55 2.81 -7.62
CA SER A 34 27.40 3.72 -7.50
C SER A 34 26.19 3.29 -8.33
N LYS A 35 26.38 2.64 -9.49
CA LYS A 35 25.31 2.15 -10.37
C LYS A 35 24.56 0.95 -9.79
N ASP A 36 25.18 0.24 -8.88
CA ASP A 36 24.61 -0.91 -8.17
C ASP A 36 23.86 -0.51 -6.91
N ASN A 37 23.81 0.80 -6.60
CA ASN A 37 23.08 1.35 -5.48
C ASN A 37 21.79 2.04 -5.95
N VAL A 38 20.74 1.98 -5.15
CA VAL A 38 19.47 2.64 -5.45
C VAL A 38 19.65 4.16 -5.37
N GLU A 39 19.21 4.87 -6.42
CA GLU A 39 19.21 6.33 -6.44
C GLU A 39 18.32 6.92 -5.35
N ARG A 40 18.58 8.16 -4.95
CA ARG A 40 17.79 8.86 -3.95
C ARG A 40 17.45 10.26 -4.41
N THR A 41 16.27 10.72 -4.00
CA THR A 41 15.92 12.13 -4.08
C THR A 41 16.81 12.95 -3.13
N PRO A 42 16.93 14.27 -3.33
CA PRO A 42 17.59 15.16 -2.36
C PRO A 42 17.05 15.03 -0.93
N GLY A 43 15.76 14.72 -0.76
CA GLY A 43 15.10 14.46 0.52
C GLY A 43 15.37 13.07 1.13
N GLY A 44 16.11 12.19 0.44
CA GLY A 44 16.51 10.88 0.96
C GLY A 44 15.55 9.72 0.68
N LEU A 45 14.53 9.93 -0.16
CA LEU A 45 13.63 8.88 -0.61
C LEU A 45 14.34 7.99 -1.63
N LEU A 46 14.20 6.66 -1.51
CA LEU A 46 14.61 5.72 -2.57
C LEU A 46 13.86 6.05 -3.87
N TYR A 47 14.58 6.18 -4.99
CA TYR A 47 14.00 6.57 -6.27
C TYR A 47 14.41 5.60 -7.37
N ILE A 48 13.43 4.86 -7.91
CA ILE A 48 13.64 3.83 -8.93
C ILE A 48 13.13 4.30 -10.29
N ARG A 49 11.95 4.94 -10.32
CA ARG A 49 11.34 5.44 -11.56
C ARG A 49 10.36 6.56 -11.28
N GLU A 50 10.04 7.34 -12.30
CA GLU A 50 9.13 8.48 -12.23
C GLU A 50 7.67 8.09 -11.94
N TRP A 51 7.18 7.02 -12.56
CA TRP A 51 5.79 6.61 -12.39
C TRP A 51 5.63 5.74 -11.14
N ASN A 52 4.87 6.25 -10.17
CA ASN A 52 4.42 5.53 -8.99
C ASN A 52 5.60 4.89 -8.23
N ASN A 53 6.59 5.73 -7.91
CA ASN A 53 7.80 5.32 -7.21
C ASN A 53 7.53 4.69 -5.84
N MET A 54 6.43 5.10 -5.19
CA MET A 54 6.07 4.63 -3.85
C MET A 54 5.85 3.12 -3.73
N GLN A 55 5.57 2.41 -4.83
CA GLN A 55 5.55 0.94 -4.81
C GLN A 55 6.90 0.32 -4.40
N TYR A 56 8.00 0.92 -4.85
CA TYR A 56 9.34 0.44 -4.53
C TYR A 56 9.73 0.86 -3.13
N VAL A 57 9.37 2.07 -2.73
CA VAL A 57 9.67 2.60 -1.39
C VAL A 57 8.97 1.78 -0.32
N SER A 58 7.66 1.53 -0.45
CA SER A 58 6.91 0.76 0.55
C SER A 58 7.35 -0.69 0.62
N THR A 59 7.61 -1.32 -0.53
CA THR A 59 8.12 -2.69 -0.60
C THR A 59 9.53 -2.79 0.00
N ALA A 60 10.42 -1.84 -0.31
CA ALA A 60 11.76 -1.80 0.29
C ALA A 60 11.67 -1.61 1.81
N ALA A 61 10.84 -0.70 2.30
CA ALA A 61 10.63 -0.49 3.72
C ALA A 61 10.16 -1.77 4.44
N PHE A 62 9.24 -2.54 3.82
CA PHE A 62 8.79 -3.82 4.33
C PHE A 62 9.90 -4.88 4.36
N LEU A 63 10.64 -5.04 3.27
CA LEU A 63 11.74 -6.01 3.18
C LEU A 63 12.88 -5.68 4.16
N LEU A 64 13.29 -4.42 4.23
CA LEU A 64 14.32 -3.95 5.16
C LEU A 64 13.88 -4.17 6.61
N SER A 65 12.62 -3.86 6.94
CA SER A 65 12.08 -4.09 8.28
C SER A 65 12.10 -5.57 8.66
N THR A 66 11.70 -6.45 7.74
CA THR A 66 11.67 -7.90 7.95
C THR A 66 13.08 -8.47 8.10
N TYR A 67 14.01 -8.03 7.26
CA TYR A 67 15.39 -8.53 7.29
C TYR A 67 16.18 -8.00 8.49
N SER A 68 15.88 -6.78 8.95
CA SER A 68 16.39 -6.29 10.23
C SER A 68 16.03 -7.24 11.38
N ASP A 69 14.76 -7.67 11.48
CA ASP A 69 14.33 -8.61 12.52
C ASP A 69 15.01 -9.96 12.38
N PHE A 70 15.24 -10.40 11.14
CA PHE A 70 16.00 -11.62 10.91
C PHE A 70 17.41 -11.52 11.50
N LEU A 71 18.15 -10.43 11.22
CA LEU A 71 19.50 -10.23 11.75
C LEU A 71 19.53 -10.11 13.27
N GLU A 72 18.55 -9.41 13.85
CA GLU A 72 18.43 -9.28 15.30
C GLU A 72 18.19 -10.64 15.97
N ASN A 73 17.24 -11.42 15.45
CA ASN A 73 16.89 -12.73 16.01
C ASN A 73 17.99 -13.78 15.83
N THR A 74 18.80 -13.67 14.77
CA THR A 74 19.94 -14.57 14.55
C THR A 74 21.24 -14.05 15.18
N ASN A 75 21.23 -12.82 15.69
CA ASN A 75 22.42 -12.10 16.17
C ASN A 75 23.53 -12.08 15.10
N GLU A 76 23.13 -11.90 13.84
CA GLU A 76 24.02 -11.82 12.68
C GLU A 76 24.19 -10.36 12.24
N LYS A 77 25.21 -10.13 11.41
CA LYS A 77 25.43 -8.85 10.72
C LYS A 77 25.51 -9.09 9.22
N LEU A 78 25.07 -8.10 8.46
CA LEU A 78 25.14 -8.11 7.01
C LEU A 78 26.51 -7.57 6.57
N ASN A 79 27.22 -8.33 5.74
CA ASN A 79 28.48 -7.88 5.14
C ASN A 79 28.23 -7.36 3.73
N CYS A 80 28.24 -6.04 3.56
CA CYS A 80 28.24 -5.40 2.26
C CYS A 80 29.68 -5.13 1.78
N GLU A 81 29.84 -4.80 0.51
CA GLU A 81 31.16 -4.59 -0.10
C GLU A 81 31.93 -3.42 0.53
N THR A 82 31.22 -2.35 0.92
CA THR A 82 31.80 -1.14 1.51
C THR A 82 31.77 -1.12 3.05
N GLY A 83 31.27 -2.19 3.69
CA GLY A 83 31.26 -2.31 5.14
C GLY A 83 30.20 -3.25 5.69
N THR A 84 30.31 -3.55 6.99
CA THR A 84 29.32 -4.34 7.73
C THR A 84 28.20 -3.44 8.22
N VAL A 85 26.97 -3.93 8.14
CA VAL A 85 25.72 -3.28 8.56
C VAL A 85 25.06 -4.16 9.63
N ASP A 86 24.58 -3.57 10.71
CA ASP A 86 23.79 -4.26 11.74
C ASP A 86 22.27 -4.02 11.58
N HIS A 87 21.47 -4.73 12.39
CA HIS A 87 20.01 -4.62 12.32
C HIS A 87 19.53 -3.18 12.59
N GLU A 88 20.14 -2.45 13.54
CA GLU A 88 19.78 -1.08 13.87
C GLU A 88 19.94 -0.12 12.68
N GLU A 89 21.02 -0.26 11.88
CA GLU A 89 21.24 0.55 10.68
C GLU A 89 20.18 0.25 9.60
N ILE A 90 19.82 -1.03 9.39
CA ILE A 90 18.76 -1.43 8.45
C ILE A 90 17.39 -0.89 8.90
N HIS A 91 17.07 -1.10 10.18
CA HIS A 91 15.82 -0.64 10.79
C HIS A 91 15.66 0.87 10.68
N SER A 92 16.71 1.63 11.02
CA SER A 92 16.71 3.09 10.96
C SER A 92 16.47 3.60 9.54
N PHE A 93 17.06 2.95 8.54
CA PHE A 93 16.82 3.30 7.14
C PHE A 93 15.40 2.95 6.68
N ALA A 94 14.88 1.78 7.05
CA ALA A 94 13.48 1.41 6.76
C ALA A 94 12.51 2.44 7.37
N LYS A 95 12.75 2.82 8.63
CA LYS A 95 11.99 3.85 9.33
C LYS A 95 12.06 5.19 8.61
N SER A 96 13.22 5.59 8.10
CA SER A 96 13.35 6.87 7.38
C SER A 96 12.49 6.92 6.11
N GLN A 97 12.32 5.78 5.41
CA GLN A 97 11.43 5.70 4.24
C GLN A 97 9.95 5.84 4.65
N VAL A 98 9.55 5.21 5.76
CA VAL A 98 8.20 5.34 6.32
C VAL A 98 7.95 6.76 6.81
N ASP A 99 8.89 7.35 7.54
CA ASP A 99 8.80 8.73 8.02
C ASP A 99 8.67 9.70 6.83
N TYR A 100 9.40 9.47 5.74
CA TYR A 100 9.27 10.25 4.51
C TYR A 100 7.85 10.14 3.94
N ILE A 101 7.29 8.92 3.83
CA ILE A 101 5.91 8.68 3.39
C ILE A 101 4.91 9.45 4.26
N LEU A 102 5.12 9.48 5.58
CA LEU A 102 4.20 10.07 6.55
C LEU A 102 4.36 11.59 6.73
N GLY A 103 5.38 12.21 6.12
CA GLY A 103 5.51 13.66 6.06
C GLY A 103 6.88 14.23 6.40
N SER A 104 7.87 13.40 6.77
CA SER A 104 9.26 13.83 7.01
C SER A 104 10.00 13.99 5.68
N ASN A 105 9.53 14.93 4.85
CA ASN A 105 10.05 15.22 3.53
C ASN A 105 10.11 16.74 3.28
N PRO A 106 10.83 17.22 2.24
CA PRO A 106 11.06 18.65 2.02
C PRO A 106 9.79 19.52 1.92
N VAL A 107 8.64 18.93 1.58
CA VAL A 107 7.36 19.63 1.44
C VAL A 107 6.41 19.43 2.63
N ASN A 108 6.85 18.74 3.68
CA ASN A 108 6.08 18.39 4.90
C ASN A 108 4.68 17.84 4.59
N MET A 109 4.57 16.93 3.61
CA MET A 109 3.29 16.37 3.16
C MET A 109 3.28 14.85 3.35
N SER A 110 2.25 14.31 4.00
CA SER A 110 1.99 12.88 4.00
C SER A 110 1.55 12.42 2.61
N TYR A 111 2.19 11.40 2.06
CA TYR A 111 1.75 10.72 0.85
C TYR A 111 0.74 9.59 1.15
N LEU A 112 0.49 9.29 2.42
CA LEU A 112 -0.61 8.46 2.88
C LEU A 112 -1.87 9.33 3.03
N VAL A 113 -2.88 9.08 2.21
CA VAL A 113 -4.09 9.92 2.11
C VAL A 113 -4.88 9.86 3.42
N GLY A 114 -5.29 11.02 3.93
CA GLY A 114 -6.03 11.14 5.20
C GLY A 114 -5.16 11.09 6.46
N TYR A 115 -3.84 10.86 6.32
CA TYR A 115 -2.89 10.91 7.43
C TYR A 115 -2.25 12.29 7.56
N GLY A 116 -2.08 12.74 8.80
CA GLY A 116 -1.35 13.97 9.11
C GLY A 116 -2.10 15.26 8.73
N PRO A 117 -1.48 16.43 8.97
CA PRO A 117 -2.12 17.72 8.75
C PRO A 117 -2.17 18.14 7.26
N LYS A 118 -1.34 17.54 6.40
CA LYS A 118 -1.21 17.87 4.98
C LYS A 118 -1.04 16.59 4.16
N TYR A 119 -1.97 16.32 3.25
CA TYR A 119 -1.98 15.14 2.37
C TYR A 119 -2.66 15.46 1.02
N PRO A 120 -2.44 14.66 -0.05
CA PRO A 120 -3.08 14.82 -1.35
C PRO A 120 -4.60 14.76 -1.26
N LYS A 121 -5.27 15.75 -1.86
CA LYS A 121 -6.74 15.85 -1.89
C LYS A 121 -7.32 15.53 -3.26
N ARG A 122 -6.49 15.43 -4.30
CA ARG A 122 -6.91 15.25 -5.70
C ARG A 122 -6.28 13.99 -6.31
N VAL A 123 -6.32 12.90 -5.56
CA VAL A 123 -5.87 11.55 -5.95
C VAL A 123 -6.52 11.13 -7.27
N HIS A 124 -5.74 10.53 -8.16
CA HIS A 124 -6.24 9.86 -9.37
C HIS A 124 -6.96 8.57 -8.98
N HIS A 125 -8.25 8.68 -8.66
CA HIS A 125 -9.08 7.53 -8.33
C HIS A 125 -10.55 7.85 -8.61
N ARG A 126 -11.19 7.13 -9.52
CA ARG A 126 -12.56 7.42 -10.02
C ARG A 126 -13.58 7.47 -8.87
N GLY A 127 -13.57 6.47 -8.01
CA GLY A 127 -14.47 6.39 -6.84
C GLY A 127 -14.19 7.47 -5.79
N ALA A 128 -13.00 8.08 -5.79
CA ALA A 128 -12.69 9.19 -4.89
C ALA A 128 -13.18 10.52 -5.49
N SER A 129 -12.98 10.70 -6.80
CA SER A 129 -13.26 11.96 -7.51
C SER A 129 -14.73 12.19 -7.81
N ILE A 130 -15.52 11.13 -8.00
CA ILE A 130 -16.94 11.23 -8.31
C ILE A 130 -17.74 11.19 -7.00
N VAL A 131 -18.76 12.05 -6.88
CA VAL A 131 -19.64 12.04 -5.69
C VAL A 131 -20.23 10.65 -5.44
N SER A 132 -20.25 10.24 -4.18
CA SER A 132 -20.80 8.94 -3.78
C SER A 132 -22.30 8.84 -4.08
N TYR A 133 -22.77 7.62 -4.29
CA TYR A 133 -24.19 7.30 -4.48
C TYR A 133 -25.08 7.83 -3.33
N LYS A 134 -24.54 7.81 -2.11
CA LYS A 134 -25.20 8.37 -0.92
C LYS A 134 -25.52 9.86 -1.06
N ARG A 135 -24.66 10.61 -1.75
CA ARG A 135 -24.82 12.06 -1.99
C ARG A 135 -25.59 12.36 -3.26
N ASN A 136 -25.41 11.57 -4.31
CA ASN A 136 -26.12 11.71 -5.58
C ASN A 136 -26.56 10.33 -6.09
N LYS A 137 -27.88 10.10 -6.10
CA LYS A 137 -28.48 8.84 -6.57
C LYS A 137 -28.59 8.74 -8.10
N GLY A 138 -28.28 9.82 -8.81
CA GLY A 138 -28.28 9.86 -10.27
C GLY A 138 -27.13 9.04 -10.85
N PHE A 139 -27.39 8.35 -11.96
CA PHE A 139 -26.35 7.68 -12.73
C PHE A 139 -25.37 8.72 -13.30
N ILE A 140 -24.07 8.45 -13.15
CA ILE A 140 -23.00 9.28 -13.71
C ILE A 140 -22.27 8.40 -14.72
N GLY A 141 -22.53 8.65 -16.01
CA GLY A 141 -21.87 7.91 -17.08
C GLY A 141 -20.39 8.29 -17.21
N CYS A 142 -19.60 7.47 -17.92
CA CYS A 142 -18.14 7.65 -18.06
C CYS A 142 -17.76 9.03 -18.61
N THR A 143 -18.40 9.48 -19.70
CA THR A 143 -18.16 10.81 -20.28
C THR A 143 -18.50 11.92 -19.31
N GLN A 144 -19.63 11.80 -18.61
CA GLN A 144 -20.04 12.78 -17.60
C GLN A 144 -19.08 12.79 -16.40
N GLY A 145 -18.56 11.63 -16.02
CA GLY A 145 -17.51 11.45 -15.01
C GLY A 145 -16.24 12.20 -15.40
N TYR A 146 -15.78 12.00 -16.63
CA TYR A 146 -14.62 12.65 -17.19
C TYR A 146 -14.80 14.18 -17.27
N ASP A 147 -15.87 14.64 -17.90
CA ASP A 147 -16.11 16.06 -18.16
C ASP A 147 -16.29 16.88 -16.88
N ASN A 148 -16.99 16.32 -15.88
CA ASN A 148 -17.33 17.08 -14.68
C ASN A 148 -16.37 16.85 -13.51
N TRP A 149 -15.77 15.67 -13.40
CA TRP A 149 -14.98 15.30 -12.22
C TRP A 149 -13.50 15.16 -12.51
N TYR A 150 -13.08 14.56 -13.63
CA TYR A 150 -11.65 14.30 -13.87
C TYR A 150 -10.81 15.59 -13.87
N GLY A 151 -11.22 16.60 -14.64
CA GLY A 151 -10.52 17.90 -14.76
C GLY A 151 -10.77 18.87 -13.60
N SER A 152 -11.66 18.54 -12.66
CA SER A 152 -12.05 19.44 -11.57
C SER A 152 -10.86 19.82 -10.69
N GLN A 153 -10.77 21.10 -10.33
CA GLN A 153 -9.77 21.63 -9.39
C GLN A 153 -10.19 21.46 -7.92
N GLU A 154 -11.43 21.04 -7.68
CA GLU A 154 -11.93 20.75 -6.35
C GLU A 154 -11.29 19.48 -5.77
N PRO A 155 -11.13 19.42 -4.44
CA PRO A 155 -10.82 18.19 -3.72
C PRO A 155 -11.76 17.04 -4.10
N ASN A 156 -11.25 15.81 -4.02
CA ASN A 156 -12.06 14.62 -4.17
C ASN A 156 -13.19 14.60 -3.12
N PRO A 157 -14.46 14.41 -3.51
CA PRO A 157 -15.59 14.37 -2.58
C PRO A 157 -15.53 13.21 -1.60
N ASN A 158 -14.85 12.10 -1.94
CA ASN A 158 -14.60 10.98 -1.04
C ASN A 158 -13.09 10.90 -0.77
N VAL A 159 -12.70 10.95 0.51
CA VAL A 159 -11.30 10.82 0.92
C VAL A 159 -10.94 9.33 0.91
N LEU A 160 -9.91 8.96 0.15
CA LEU A 160 -9.42 7.59 0.03
C LEU A 160 -8.46 7.28 1.18
N VAL A 161 -8.97 7.25 2.42
CA VAL A 161 -8.17 7.14 3.64
C VAL A 161 -7.29 5.89 3.60
N GLY A 162 -6.00 6.07 3.93
CA GLY A 162 -5.02 4.98 3.97
C GLY A 162 -4.41 4.62 2.62
N ALA A 163 -4.84 5.24 1.52
CA ALA A 163 -4.22 5.01 0.21
C ALA A 163 -2.84 5.68 0.13
N LEU A 164 -1.82 4.94 -0.30
CA LEU A 164 -0.51 5.50 -0.65
C LEU A 164 -0.49 5.92 -2.11
N VAL A 165 -0.33 7.23 -2.36
CA VAL A 165 -0.19 7.76 -3.73
C VAL A 165 1.18 7.46 -4.33
N GLY A 166 1.35 7.70 -5.63
CA GLY A 166 2.61 7.48 -6.35
C GLY A 166 3.84 8.24 -5.85
N GLY A 167 3.64 9.36 -5.15
CA GLY A 167 4.71 10.11 -4.48
C GLY A 167 5.37 11.17 -5.35
N PRO A 168 6.46 11.81 -4.87
CA PRO A 168 7.10 12.93 -5.56
C PRO A 168 7.96 12.47 -6.74
N ASP A 169 8.40 13.45 -7.54
CA ASP A 169 9.45 13.25 -8.55
C ASP A 169 10.84 13.07 -7.91
N GLY A 170 11.84 12.84 -8.75
CA GLY A 170 13.25 12.66 -8.35
C GLY A 170 13.89 13.88 -7.67
N LYS A 171 13.17 15.00 -7.54
CA LYS A 171 13.60 16.24 -6.89
C LYS A 171 12.70 16.62 -5.71
N ASP A 172 11.95 15.65 -5.18
CA ASP A 172 11.01 15.82 -4.06
C ASP A 172 9.81 16.74 -4.35
N ASN A 173 9.53 17.07 -5.62
CA ASN A 173 8.36 17.87 -5.97
C ASN A 173 7.14 16.99 -6.13
N PHE A 174 6.02 17.43 -5.56
CA PHE A 174 4.73 16.77 -5.68
C PHE A 174 3.66 17.75 -6.13
N GLU A 175 2.94 17.40 -7.18
CA GLU A 175 1.83 18.18 -7.70
C GLU A 175 0.51 17.41 -7.53
N ASP A 176 -0.31 17.84 -6.56
CA ASP A 176 -1.63 17.27 -6.23
C ASP A 176 -2.68 17.64 -7.29
N ARG A 177 -2.55 17.01 -8.46
CA ARG A 177 -3.47 17.13 -9.58
C ARG A 177 -3.93 15.75 -10.02
N ARG A 178 -5.24 15.59 -10.15
CA ARG A 178 -5.85 14.31 -10.54
C ARG A 178 -5.37 13.78 -11.89
N ASN A 179 -5.00 14.64 -12.84
CA ASN A 179 -4.45 14.21 -14.12
C ASN A 179 -2.94 13.92 -14.10
N ASN A 180 -2.26 14.20 -12.98
CA ASN A 180 -0.88 13.78 -12.72
C ASN A 180 -0.89 12.37 -12.11
N PHE A 181 -1.36 11.39 -12.88
CA PHE A 181 -1.48 10.00 -12.43
C PHE A 181 -0.12 9.41 -12.01
N MET A 182 1.00 9.86 -12.59
CA MET A 182 2.33 9.40 -12.19
C MET A 182 2.62 9.59 -10.69
N GLN A 183 2.15 10.70 -10.10
CA GLN A 183 2.35 11.01 -8.68
C GLN A 183 1.11 10.77 -7.83
N THR A 184 -0.09 10.93 -8.40
CA THR A 184 -1.35 10.93 -7.64
C THR A 184 -2.15 9.63 -7.75
N GLU A 185 -1.70 8.64 -8.52
CA GLU A 185 -2.33 7.31 -8.56
C GLU A 185 -2.27 6.66 -7.18
N ALA A 186 -3.41 6.14 -6.72
CA ALA A 186 -3.49 5.32 -5.53
C ALA A 186 -3.64 3.85 -5.94
N CYS A 187 -2.66 3.02 -5.59
CA CYS A 187 -2.67 1.60 -5.92
C CYS A 187 -2.62 0.72 -4.67
N THR A 188 -3.19 -0.48 -4.81
CA THR A 188 -3.18 -1.52 -3.77
C THR A 188 -1.76 -1.97 -3.45
N TYR A 189 -0.94 -2.20 -4.48
CA TYR A 189 0.46 -2.61 -4.33
C TYR A 189 1.36 -1.53 -3.70
N ASN A 190 0.97 -0.26 -3.72
CA ASN A 190 1.67 0.78 -2.95
C ASN A 190 1.42 0.59 -1.45
N THR A 191 0.18 0.29 -1.10
CA THR A 191 -0.33 0.32 0.28
C THR A 191 -0.12 -1.01 1.00
N ALA A 192 -0.23 -2.14 0.30
CA ALA A 192 -0.16 -3.48 0.88
C ALA A 192 1.13 -3.73 1.70
N PRO A 193 2.34 -3.36 1.24
CA PRO A 193 3.56 -3.56 2.03
C PRO A 193 3.56 -2.74 3.33
N LEU A 194 2.95 -1.55 3.32
CA LEU A 194 2.88 -0.70 4.52
C LEU A 194 2.02 -1.32 5.62
N VAL A 195 1.03 -2.15 5.30
CA VAL A 195 0.22 -2.85 6.32
C VAL A 195 1.13 -3.71 7.21
N GLY A 196 2.07 -4.45 6.62
CA GLY A 196 3.03 -5.25 7.37
C GLY A 196 3.99 -4.40 8.20
N VAL A 197 4.47 -3.28 7.65
CA VAL A 197 5.36 -2.34 8.37
C VAL A 197 4.63 -1.70 9.56
N PHE A 198 3.39 -1.27 9.38
CA PHE A 198 2.59 -0.66 10.45
C PHE A 198 2.15 -1.68 11.50
N ALA A 199 1.88 -2.93 11.12
CA ALA A 199 1.58 -4.00 12.07
C ALA A 199 2.77 -4.30 13.00
N LYS A 200 4.00 -4.14 12.52
CA LYS A 200 5.23 -4.20 13.34
C LYS A 200 5.39 -2.98 14.27
N GLY A 201 4.78 -1.86 13.93
CA GLY A 201 5.08 -0.51 14.45
C GLY A 201 4.88 -0.24 15.94
N ASP A 202 4.59 -1.23 16.79
CA ASP A 202 4.68 -1.05 18.25
C ASP A 202 6.14 -0.75 18.69
N GLU A 203 7.16 -1.18 17.91
CA GLU A 203 8.59 -1.01 18.24
C GLU A 203 9.26 0.19 17.52
N LEU A 204 8.77 0.55 16.32
CA LEU A 204 9.27 1.69 15.52
C LEU A 204 8.92 3.07 16.13
N VAL A 205 7.96 3.11 17.05
CA VAL A 205 7.42 4.33 17.67
C VAL A 205 8.07 4.63 19.02
N GLU A 206 8.49 3.61 19.78
CA GLU A 206 9.05 3.80 21.13
C GLU A 206 10.43 4.46 21.13
N ASP A 207 11.25 4.24 20.10
CA ASP A 207 12.59 4.86 20.00
C ASP A 207 12.56 6.36 19.67
N SER A 208 11.50 6.83 18.99
CA SER A 208 11.31 8.27 18.75
C SER A 208 10.89 9.01 20.02
N LEU A 209 10.24 8.33 20.98
CA LEU A 209 9.90 8.88 22.29
C LEU A 209 11.11 8.99 23.24
N ARG A 210 12.13 8.12 23.08
CA ARG A 210 13.35 8.15 23.89
C ARG A 210 14.34 9.25 23.50
N SER A 211 14.27 9.75 22.26
CA SER A 211 15.21 10.74 21.69
C SER A 211 14.75 12.20 21.84
N GLY A 212 13.66 12.48 22.57
CA GLY A 212 13.24 13.85 22.90
C GLY A 212 12.68 14.66 21.70
N GLY A 213 12.35 14.00 20.59
CA GLY A 213 11.69 14.61 19.46
C GLY A 213 10.26 15.05 19.81
N LYS A 214 9.94 16.33 19.63
CA LYS A 214 8.56 16.80 19.66
C LYS A 214 7.89 16.40 18.34
N ILE A 215 7.15 15.30 18.34
CA ILE A 215 6.23 14.97 17.25
C ILE A 215 4.89 15.65 17.56
N GLU A 216 4.56 16.73 16.84
CA GLU A 216 3.18 17.21 16.77
C GLU A 216 2.39 16.26 15.85
N GLY A 217 1.70 15.30 16.47
CA GLY A 217 1.03 14.20 15.78
C GLY A 217 1.35 12.89 16.48
N ASP A 218 0.75 12.69 17.64
CA ASP A 218 0.99 11.55 18.51
C ASP A 218 0.68 10.23 17.77
N PHE A 219 1.66 9.33 17.67
CA PHE A 219 1.45 7.98 17.14
C PHE A 219 0.49 7.17 18.02
N ARG A 220 0.24 7.54 19.28
CA ARG A 220 -0.90 7.01 20.05
C ARG A 220 -2.22 7.58 19.58
N THR A 221 -2.25 8.77 18.94
CA THR A 221 -3.42 9.24 18.19
C THR A 221 -3.56 8.46 16.89
N LEU A 222 -2.47 7.91 16.34
CA LEU A 222 -2.55 6.97 15.23
C LEU A 222 -2.92 5.56 15.64
N LYS A 223 -2.42 5.05 16.77
CA LYS A 223 -2.86 3.80 17.38
C LYS A 223 -4.31 3.93 17.82
N TRP A 224 -4.70 5.05 18.43
CA TRP A 224 -6.10 5.33 18.79
C TRP A 224 -6.96 5.57 17.55
N ARG A 225 -6.49 6.22 16.47
CA ARG A 225 -7.24 6.33 15.20
C ARG A 225 -7.23 5.03 14.40
N LEU A 226 -6.18 4.23 14.43
CA LEU A 226 -6.16 2.90 13.82
C LEU A 226 -7.03 1.95 14.66
N GLU A 227 -7.05 2.04 15.98
CA GLU A 227 -7.92 1.26 16.86
C GLU A 227 -9.37 1.81 16.91
N SER A 228 -9.60 3.12 16.73
CA SER A 228 -10.94 3.74 16.70
C SER A 228 -11.55 3.76 15.31
N ASP A 229 -10.73 3.96 14.27
CA ASP A 229 -11.16 4.03 12.87
C ASP A 229 -10.96 2.68 12.16
N LEU A 230 -9.90 1.89 12.49
CA LEU A 230 -9.84 0.47 12.09
C LEU A 230 -10.45 -0.50 13.10
N GLY A 231 -10.78 -0.15 14.34
CA GLY A 231 -11.60 -1.04 15.20
C GLY A 231 -12.90 -1.47 14.50
N PRO A 232 -13.61 -0.56 13.81
CA PRO A 232 -14.70 -0.86 12.90
C PRO A 232 -14.29 -1.52 11.57
N LEU A 233 -13.04 -1.35 11.09
CA LEU A 233 -12.53 -1.97 9.85
C LEU A 233 -11.90 -3.35 10.06
N ILE A 234 -11.53 -3.73 11.27
CA ILE A 234 -11.22 -5.11 11.66
C ILE A 234 -12.51 -5.95 11.64
N THR A 235 -13.67 -5.28 11.81
CA THR A 235 -15.01 -5.87 11.62
C THR A 235 -15.63 -5.61 10.25
N LYS A 236 -15.00 -4.83 9.36
CA LYS A 236 -15.52 -4.55 8.00
C LYS A 236 -14.48 -4.92 6.95
N ARG A 237 -14.87 -5.79 6.01
CA ARG A 237 -14.06 -6.15 4.84
C ARG A 237 -13.39 -4.91 4.23
N LEU A 238 -12.07 -4.88 4.26
CA LEU A 238 -11.27 -3.99 3.42
C LEU A 238 -11.51 -4.43 1.98
N VAL A 239 -12.24 -3.63 1.20
CA VAL A 239 -12.42 -3.88 -0.24
C VAL A 239 -11.17 -3.34 -0.93
N VAL A 240 -10.27 -4.25 -1.26
CA VAL A 240 -9.16 -4.03 -2.18
C VAL A 240 -9.77 -4.07 -3.59
N VAL A 241 -9.73 -2.95 -4.31
CA VAL A 241 -10.16 -2.89 -5.71
C VAL A 241 -8.91 -3.04 -6.57
N GLU A 242 -8.84 -4.13 -7.32
CA GLU A 242 -7.77 -4.44 -8.27
C GLU A 242 -7.68 -3.38 -9.37
N CYS A 243 -6.45 -3.11 -9.80
CA CYS A 243 -6.15 -2.52 -11.09
C CYS A 243 -5.14 -3.45 -11.76
N GLU A 244 -5.61 -4.29 -12.69
CA GLU A 244 -4.70 -5.02 -13.58
C GLU A 244 -4.07 -4.04 -14.58
N ASP A 245 -2.75 -4.17 -14.75
CA ASP A 245 -1.96 -3.40 -15.70
C ASP A 245 -2.30 -3.82 -17.14
N GLY A 246 -2.67 -2.85 -18.00
CA GLY A 246 -2.40 -2.98 -19.44
C GLY A 246 -3.49 -2.58 -20.44
N VAL A 247 -4.70 -2.21 -20.01
CA VAL A 247 -5.71 -1.69 -20.96
C VAL A 247 -6.31 -0.41 -20.40
N ALA A 248 -6.01 0.71 -21.05
CA ALA A 248 -6.78 1.92 -20.89
C ALA A 248 -8.18 1.69 -21.50
N ASN A 249 -9.11 1.13 -20.72
CA ASN A 249 -10.58 1.25 -20.80
C ASN A 249 -11.27 0.16 -19.97
N GLU A 250 -12.43 0.53 -19.37
CA GLU A 250 -13.47 -0.37 -18.80
C GLU A 250 -13.07 -1.07 -17.48
N ASP A 251 -13.82 -1.22 -16.38
CA ASP A 251 -15.07 -0.74 -15.79
C ASP A 251 -14.99 -1.23 -14.32
N VAL A 252 -15.54 -0.53 -13.32
CA VAL A 252 -15.64 -1.10 -11.95
C VAL A 252 -17.04 -0.83 -11.40
N CYS A 253 -17.81 -1.91 -11.26
CA CYS A 253 -19.15 -1.98 -10.68
C CYS A 253 -19.09 -2.50 -9.23
N VAL A 254 -19.97 -2.02 -8.34
CA VAL A 254 -20.11 -2.50 -6.95
C VAL A 254 -21.59 -2.78 -6.66
N GLY A 255 -21.94 -4.01 -6.26
CA GLY A 255 -23.26 -4.37 -5.73
C GLY A 255 -23.44 -5.87 -5.47
N ASP A 256 -24.20 -6.22 -4.43
CA ASP A 256 -24.41 -7.57 -3.87
C ASP A 256 -25.84 -8.13 -4.14
N GLY A 257 -26.02 -9.46 -4.26
CA GLY A 257 -27.30 -10.17 -4.57
C GLY A 257 -28.22 -10.44 -3.35
N GLU A 258 -29.49 -10.87 -3.43
CA GLU A 258 -30.25 -11.73 -4.38
C GLU A 258 -31.77 -11.39 -4.53
N GLU A 259 -32.41 -12.07 -5.50
CA GLU A 259 -33.85 -12.22 -5.91
C GLU A 259 -34.52 -11.07 -6.72
N GLU A 260 -35.27 -11.27 -7.81
CA GLU A 260 -35.75 -12.45 -8.55
C GLU A 260 -36.11 -11.98 -10.00
N LEU A 261 -36.07 -12.88 -10.98
CA LEU A 261 -36.33 -12.63 -12.41
C LEU A 261 -37.69 -11.95 -12.70
N ALA A 262 -37.70 -10.92 -13.55
CA ALA A 262 -38.83 -10.65 -14.45
C ALA A 262 -38.40 -9.93 -15.74
N ASP A 263 -38.77 -10.55 -16.86
CA ASP A 263 -38.99 -10.02 -18.20
C ASP A 263 -37.79 -9.66 -19.10
N LYS A 264 -37.30 -10.73 -19.74
CA LYS A 264 -36.93 -10.69 -21.16
C LYS A 264 -38.18 -10.42 -22.00
N GLU A 265 -38.39 -9.19 -22.44
CA GLU A 265 -39.11 -8.90 -23.69
C GLU A 265 -38.87 -7.46 -24.15
N ASN A 266 -37.78 -7.25 -24.90
CA ASN A 266 -37.72 -6.44 -26.12
C ASN A 266 -36.27 -6.31 -26.56
N GLY A 267 -35.92 -7.01 -27.63
CA GLY A 267 -34.60 -6.97 -28.23
C GLY A 267 -34.27 -5.58 -28.78
N VAL A 268 -33.44 -4.85 -28.07
CA VAL A 268 -32.58 -3.77 -28.59
C VAL A 268 -31.23 -3.95 -27.90
N GLY A 269 -30.21 -4.23 -28.70
CA GLY A 269 -28.83 -4.35 -28.21
C GLY A 269 -28.33 -3.00 -27.69
N ASN A 270 -27.94 -3.01 -26.42
CA ASN A 270 -26.96 -2.17 -25.73
C ASN A 270 -26.97 -2.69 -24.29
N GLU A 271 -25.94 -3.44 -23.88
CA GLU A 271 -25.85 -3.97 -22.51
C GLU A 271 -25.48 -2.82 -21.54
N GLU A 272 -26.49 -2.03 -21.17
CA GLU A 272 -26.48 -1.11 -20.04
C GLU A 272 -26.99 -1.84 -18.80
N VAL A 273 -26.16 -2.05 -17.78
CA VAL A 273 -26.64 -2.43 -16.44
C VAL A 273 -25.77 -1.78 -15.34
N CYS A 274 -26.39 -0.93 -14.53
CA CYS A 274 -25.84 -0.40 -13.27
C CYS A 274 -26.37 -1.20 -12.09
N VAL A 275 -25.59 -1.45 -11.03
CA VAL A 275 -26.10 -2.07 -9.79
C VAL A 275 -25.53 -1.41 -8.51
N ARG A 276 -26.30 -1.53 -7.42
CA ARG A 276 -26.32 -0.82 -6.10
C ARG A 276 -25.86 -1.73 -4.93
N ASP A 277 -25.54 -1.09 -3.78
CA ASP A 277 -25.15 -1.61 -2.44
C ASP A 277 -25.93 -2.83 -1.85
N GLY A 278 -25.26 -3.74 -1.09
CA GLY A 278 -25.90 -4.69 -0.15
C GLY A 278 -24.98 -5.52 0.80
N GLU A 279 -25.00 -5.26 2.11
CA GLU A 279 -24.51 -6.24 3.13
C GLU A 279 -25.35 -7.56 3.11
N GLU A 280 -24.73 -8.69 3.52
CA GLU A 280 -25.33 -10.02 3.84
C GLU A 280 -25.90 -10.91 2.70
N ALA A 281 -25.11 -11.84 2.13
CA ALA A 281 -25.68 -13.07 1.50
C ALA A 281 -24.75 -14.29 1.28
N LEU A 282 -23.41 -14.18 1.30
CA LEU A 282 -22.54 -15.26 0.77
C LEU A 282 -21.76 -16.10 1.81
N ALA A 283 -22.23 -16.19 3.06
CA ALA A 283 -21.55 -16.96 4.11
C ALA A 283 -22.02 -18.43 4.24
N ASP A 284 -23.15 -18.84 3.64
CA ASP A 284 -23.85 -20.04 4.14
C ASP A 284 -23.87 -21.29 3.24
N LYS A 285 -23.02 -21.36 2.19
CA LYS A 285 -23.05 -22.51 1.26
C LYS A 285 -21.78 -23.35 1.10
N PHE A 286 -20.68 -23.05 1.80
CA PHE A 286 -19.41 -23.77 1.56
C PHE A 286 -18.80 -24.55 2.74
N PHE A 287 -19.35 -24.50 3.95
CA PHE A 287 -18.83 -25.29 5.08
C PHE A 287 -19.89 -26.24 5.68
N LYS A 288 -20.32 -27.22 4.88
CA LYS A 288 -20.87 -28.48 5.39
C LYS A 288 -19.86 -29.61 5.18
N THR A 289 -18.87 -29.70 6.06
CA THR A 289 -18.27 -30.95 6.56
C THR A 289 -17.29 -30.58 7.66
N GLY A 290 -17.58 -31.04 8.88
CA GLY A 290 -16.99 -30.53 10.11
C GLY A 290 -15.53 -30.92 10.31
N TYR A 291 -14.81 -30.02 10.99
CA TYR A 291 -13.93 -30.30 12.12
C TYR A 291 -13.83 -29.00 12.93
N GLN A 292 -14.28 -29.04 14.19
CA GLN A 292 -14.16 -27.92 15.13
C GLN A 292 -12.70 -27.77 15.58
N LEU A 293 -12.14 -26.58 15.42
CA LEU A 293 -10.99 -26.10 16.18
C LEU A 293 -11.39 -24.77 16.82
N GLU A 294 -11.48 -24.78 18.14
CA GLU A 294 -11.72 -23.62 18.99
C GLU A 294 -10.44 -22.78 19.07
N THR A 295 -10.37 -21.74 18.22
CA THR A 295 -9.71 -20.42 18.40
C THR A 295 -9.65 -19.77 17.00
N PRO A 296 -10.24 -18.58 16.76
CA PRO A 296 -10.16 -17.96 15.45
C PRO A 296 -8.77 -17.35 15.24
N ALA A 297 -7.94 -18.00 14.42
CA ALA A 297 -6.77 -17.39 13.82
C ALA A 297 -7.22 -16.43 12.69
N PRO A 298 -6.58 -15.26 12.49
CA PRO A 298 -6.88 -14.40 11.34
C PRO A 298 -6.38 -15.08 10.05
N ASN A 299 -7.34 -15.47 9.20
CA ASN A 299 -7.10 -16.01 7.88
C ASN A 299 -6.73 -14.88 6.91
N TRP A 300 -5.53 -14.95 6.33
CA TRP A 300 -5.11 -14.10 5.22
C TRP A 300 -5.43 -14.80 3.91
N VAL A 301 -6.13 -14.11 3.01
CA VAL A 301 -6.32 -14.55 1.63
C VAL A 301 -6.08 -13.34 0.73
N LEU A 302 -4.90 -13.31 0.10
CA LEU A 302 -4.57 -12.46 -1.04
C LEU A 302 -5.12 -13.15 -2.29
N TYR A 303 -5.83 -12.42 -3.14
CA TYR A 303 -6.05 -12.81 -4.53
C TYR A 303 -5.48 -11.71 -5.42
N ASP A 304 -4.79 -12.16 -6.48
CA ASP A 304 -4.19 -11.38 -7.58
C ASP A 304 -5.27 -10.77 -8.47
#